data_AF-A0AA41VEZ8-F1
#
_entry.id   AF-A0AA41VEZ8-F1
#
_cell.length_a   1.000
_cell.length_b   1.000
_cell.length_c   1.000
_cell.angle_alpha   90.00
_cell.angle_beta   90.00
_cell.angle_gamma   90.00
#
_symmetry.space_group_name_H-M   'P 1'
#
loop_
_entity.id
_entity.type
_entity.pdbx_description
1 polymer ?
#
loop_
_entity_poly.entity_id
_entity_poly.type
_entity_poly.pdbx_seq_one_letter_code
_entity_poly.pdbx_strand_id
1 'polypeptide(L)'
;MKELDYLANERKTAEFDVEAMKIIWAGSQQSLQISDRMSRLVASDPVFCKDNRAMLGRKELFKSALRKAAHSWKLIIELGLSEAEADNLRFYVDEPAFIDLHWGMFIPAIKGQGTKEQQDKWLPLAYKMQIIGCYAQTELGHGSNVKGLETTATFDSKTDEFVIHSPSLTSSKWWPGGLGKVSTHAVVYARLLLSGKDYGVNGFIIQLRSLDDHLPLPGITIGDIGTKFGYNTVDNGVLQFDHVRIPRNQMLMQISQVTREGEYVQSDVPRQLVYGTMVYSRRNVVLDASCALSRAVCIATRYSAVRRQFGLPDGGVETQLIDYKTQQSRLFPLLATAFAYRLVGEWISWLYTDVTQRLEANDFTTLPEAHACTAGLKSLTTSATA
;
A
#
# COMPACT_ATOMS: atom_id res chain seq x y z
N MET A 1 -17.38 -3.51 -36.99
CA MET A 1 -18.65 -3.03 -36.42
C MET A 1 -18.42 -1.62 -35.91
N LYS A 2 -19.27 -0.63 -36.22
CA LYS A 2 -19.20 0.67 -35.53
C LYS A 2 -19.56 0.44 -34.07
N GLU A 3 -18.72 0.88 -33.14
CA GLU A 3 -19.05 0.88 -31.72
C GLU A 3 -20.23 1.84 -31.49
N LEU A 4 -21.42 1.28 -31.31
CA LEU A 4 -22.62 2.03 -30.96
C LEU A 4 -22.62 2.31 -29.45
N ASP A 5 -22.78 3.58 -29.09
CA ASP A 5 -22.91 3.99 -27.70
C ASP A 5 -24.37 3.87 -27.22
N TYR A 6 -24.70 2.73 -26.62
CA TYR A 6 -26.06 2.45 -26.12
C TYR A 6 -26.48 3.31 -24.92
N LEU A 7 -25.56 4.07 -24.32
CA LEU A 7 -25.84 4.99 -23.21
C LEU A 7 -25.87 6.46 -23.66
N ALA A 8 -25.83 6.75 -24.96
CA ALA A 8 -25.80 8.12 -25.48
C ALA A 8 -27.02 8.96 -25.04
N ASN A 9 -28.20 8.35 -24.91
CA ASN A 9 -29.40 9.05 -24.46
C ASN A 9 -29.28 9.49 -22.98
N GLU A 10 -28.80 8.61 -22.10
CA GLU A 10 -28.51 8.95 -20.70
C GLU A 10 -27.44 10.04 -20.58
N ARG A 11 -26.40 10.00 -21.42
CA ARG A 11 -25.36 11.05 -21.41
C ARG A 11 -25.91 12.42 -21.81
N LYS A 12 -26.94 12.50 -22.65
CA LYS A 12 -27.57 13.75 -23.09
C LYS A 12 -28.41 14.42 -21.99
N THR A 13 -28.82 13.67 -20.97
CA THR A 13 -29.61 14.24 -19.87
C THR A 13 -28.75 14.89 -18.79
N ALA A 14 -27.42 14.92 -18.96
CA ALA A 14 -26.52 15.58 -18.03
C ALA A 14 -26.77 17.09 -18.00
N GLU A 15 -26.98 17.64 -16.80
CA GLU A 15 -27.23 19.08 -16.56
C GLU A 15 -25.94 19.84 -16.17
N PHE A 16 -24.78 19.24 -16.42
CA PHE A 16 -23.46 19.81 -16.14
C PHE A 16 -22.44 19.31 -17.17
N ASP A 17 -21.31 20.02 -17.28
CA ASP A 17 -20.20 19.60 -18.15
C ASP A 17 -19.38 18.48 -17.50
N VAL A 18 -19.44 17.29 -18.10
CA VAL A 18 -18.70 16.11 -17.64
C VAL A 18 -17.18 16.29 -17.74
N GLU A 19 -16.66 17.09 -18.68
CA GLU A 19 -15.22 17.33 -18.80
C GLU A 19 -14.71 18.18 -17.63
N ALA A 20 -15.47 19.20 -17.22
CA ALA A 20 -15.18 19.96 -16.01
C ALA A 20 -15.21 19.07 -14.75
N MET A 21 -16.18 18.15 -14.66
CA MET A 21 -16.29 17.22 -13.53
C MET A 21 -15.11 16.24 -13.44
N LYS A 22 -14.55 15.80 -14.58
CA LYS A 22 -13.33 14.96 -14.59
C LYS A 22 -12.15 15.67 -13.95
N ILE A 23 -12.01 16.98 -14.16
CA ILE A 23 -10.94 17.78 -13.56
C ILE A 23 -11.10 17.82 -12.04
N ILE A 24 -12.32 18.07 -11.55
CA ILE A 24 -12.63 18.07 -10.11
C ILE A 24 -12.33 16.69 -9.52
N TRP A 25 -12.75 15.62 -10.18
CA TRP A 25 -12.45 14.26 -9.71
C TRP A 25 -10.93 13.99 -9.67
N ALA A 26 -10.20 14.38 -10.70
CA ALA A 26 -8.75 14.19 -10.76
C ALA A 26 -7.97 15.10 -9.79
N GLY A 27 -8.58 16.18 -9.30
CA GLY A 27 -8.00 17.20 -8.43
C GLY A 27 -7.23 18.30 -9.17
N SER A 28 -6.80 18.06 -10.42
CA SER A 28 -6.22 19.08 -11.29
C SER A 28 -6.22 18.66 -12.76
N GLN A 29 -6.05 19.63 -13.67
CA GLN A 29 -5.90 19.37 -15.10
C GLN A 29 -4.68 18.49 -15.39
N GLN A 30 -3.55 18.75 -14.71
CA GLN A 30 -2.32 17.98 -14.87
C GLN A 30 -2.50 16.52 -14.41
N SER A 31 -3.14 16.32 -13.25
CA SER A 31 -3.46 15.00 -12.73
C SER A 31 -4.34 14.23 -13.70
N LEU A 32 -5.36 14.87 -14.29
CA LEU A 32 -6.24 14.26 -15.27
C LEU A 32 -5.46 13.81 -16.52
N GLN A 33 -4.57 14.66 -17.04
CA GLN A 33 -3.77 14.35 -18.23
C GLN A 33 -2.83 13.17 -17.99
N ILE A 34 -2.13 13.15 -16.85
CA ILE A 34 -1.25 12.02 -16.48
C ILE A 34 -2.08 10.74 -16.35
N SER A 35 -3.21 10.81 -15.65
CA SER A 35 -4.05 9.65 -15.39
C SER A 35 -4.66 9.08 -16.67
N ASP A 36 -5.22 9.92 -17.55
CA ASP A 36 -5.75 9.51 -18.85
C ASP A 36 -4.66 8.87 -19.72
N ARG A 37 -3.48 9.49 -19.82
CA ARG A 37 -2.35 8.97 -20.59
C ARG A 37 -1.91 7.58 -20.08
N MET A 38 -1.74 7.42 -18.76
CA MET A 38 -1.35 6.15 -18.16
C MET A 38 -2.44 5.08 -18.29
N SER A 39 -3.71 5.46 -18.15
CA SER A 39 -4.82 4.51 -18.32
C SER A 39 -4.85 3.92 -19.73
N ARG A 40 -4.64 4.75 -20.77
CA ARG A 40 -4.61 4.31 -22.17
C ARG A 40 -3.36 3.48 -22.48
N LEU A 41 -2.20 3.87 -21.94
CA LEU A 41 -0.98 3.09 -22.06
C LEU A 41 -1.17 1.68 -21.51
N VAL A 42 -1.73 1.55 -20.29
CA VAL A 42 -1.97 0.23 -19.70
C VAL A 42 -3.03 -0.55 -20.47
N ALA A 43 -4.14 0.08 -20.84
CA ALA A 43 -5.24 -0.59 -21.53
C ALA A 43 -4.87 -1.10 -22.93
N SER A 44 -3.93 -0.44 -23.61
CA SER A 44 -3.47 -0.82 -24.95
C SER A 44 -2.36 -1.88 -24.95
N ASP A 45 -1.73 -2.15 -23.80
CA ASP A 45 -0.66 -3.14 -23.69
C ASP A 45 -1.23 -4.53 -23.35
N PRO A 46 -1.08 -5.54 -24.24
CA PRO A 46 -1.59 -6.89 -24.00
C PRO A 46 -1.04 -7.57 -22.75
N VAL A 47 0.17 -7.19 -22.29
CA VAL A 47 0.78 -7.78 -21.08
C VAL A 47 -0.05 -7.48 -19.83
N PHE A 48 -0.75 -6.34 -19.80
CA PHE A 48 -1.55 -5.93 -18.65
C PHE A 48 -2.99 -6.45 -18.66
N CYS A 49 -3.41 -7.17 -19.72
CA CYS A 49 -4.72 -7.81 -19.78
C CYS A 49 -5.02 -8.63 -18.51
N LYS A 50 -6.22 -8.46 -17.96
CA LYS A 50 -6.64 -9.07 -16.68
C LYS A 50 -8.03 -9.70 -16.72
N ASP A 51 -8.61 -9.85 -17.91
CA ASP A 51 -9.97 -10.38 -18.10
C ASP A 51 -10.05 -11.88 -17.78
N ASN A 52 -8.94 -12.60 -17.97
CA ASN A 52 -8.83 -14.03 -17.65
C ASN A 52 -8.31 -14.31 -16.23
N ARG A 53 -8.13 -13.28 -15.38
CA ARG A 53 -7.48 -13.41 -14.06
C ARG A 53 -8.13 -14.49 -13.19
N ALA A 54 -9.46 -14.56 -13.19
CA ALA A 54 -10.23 -15.52 -12.40
C ALA A 54 -10.12 -16.98 -12.91
N MET A 55 -9.58 -17.19 -14.11
CA MET A 55 -9.45 -18.51 -14.74
C MET A 55 -8.06 -19.15 -14.51
N LEU A 56 -7.11 -18.40 -13.93
CA LEU A 56 -5.74 -18.87 -13.72
C LEU A 56 -5.59 -19.61 -12.39
N GLY A 57 -4.80 -20.69 -12.38
CA GLY A 57 -4.38 -21.32 -11.13
C GLY A 57 -3.46 -20.41 -10.32
N ARG A 58 -3.38 -20.60 -9.00
CA ARG A 58 -2.61 -19.69 -8.11
C ARG A 58 -1.15 -19.48 -8.52
N LYS A 59 -0.47 -20.53 -8.98
CA LYS A 59 0.92 -20.44 -9.46
C LYS A 59 1.04 -19.59 -10.73
N GLU A 60 0.13 -19.78 -11.68
CA GLU A 60 0.10 -19.04 -12.95
C GLU A 60 -0.26 -17.58 -12.73
N LEU A 61 -1.23 -17.33 -11.85
CA LEU A 61 -1.63 -16.00 -11.43
C LEU A 61 -0.45 -15.24 -10.81
N PHE A 62 0.28 -15.87 -9.89
CA PHE A 62 1.46 -15.26 -9.28
C PHE A 62 2.58 -15.02 -10.32
N LYS A 63 2.83 -15.97 -11.22
CA LYS A 63 3.81 -15.80 -12.30
C LYS A 63 3.41 -14.66 -13.25
N SER A 64 2.12 -14.51 -13.54
CA SER A 64 1.58 -13.38 -14.31
C SER A 64 1.83 -12.05 -13.58
N ALA A 65 1.57 -11.97 -12.29
CA ALA A 65 1.84 -10.77 -11.49
C ALA A 65 3.33 -10.39 -11.51
N LEU A 66 4.24 -11.35 -11.39
CA LEU A 66 5.69 -11.11 -11.54
C LEU A 66 6.04 -10.58 -12.93
N ARG A 67 5.47 -11.17 -13.99
CA ARG A 67 5.68 -10.72 -15.37
C ARG A 67 5.21 -9.27 -15.56
N LYS A 68 4.02 -8.93 -15.05
CA LYS A 68 3.46 -7.57 -15.14
C LYS A 68 4.32 -6.58 -14.36
N ALA A 69 4.76 -6.92 -13.14
CA ALA A 69 5.64 -6.06 -12.35
C ALA A 69 6.99 -5.79 -13.05
N ALA A 70 7.61 -6.82 -13.63
CA ALA A 70 8.85 -6.68 -14.40
C ALA A 70 8.64 -5.83 -15.67
N HIS A 71 7.52 -6.03 -16.36
CA HIS A 71 7.16 -5.25 -17.55
C HIS A 71 6.89 -3.78 -17.21
N SER A 72 6.18 -3.51 -16.12
CA SER A 72 5.97 -2.13 -15.62
C SER A 72 7.31 -1.45 -15.35
N TRP A 73 8.26 -2.13 -14.71
CA TRP A 73 9.58 -1.57 -14.45
C TRP A 73 10.34 -1.27 -15.75
N LYS A 74 10.27 -2.18 -16.73
CA LYS A 74 10.85 -1.96 -18.06
C LYS A 74 10.26 -0.71 -18.73
N LEU A 75 8.93 -0.57 -18.75
CA LEU A 75 8.26 0.60 -19.33
C LEU A 75 8.61 1.91 -18.62
N ILE A 76 8.73 1.90 -17.29
CA ILE A 76 9.14 3.08 -16.51
C ILE A 76 10.50 3.58 -16.99
N ILE A 77 11.47 2.66 -17.20
CA ILE A 77 12.81 3.02 -17.68
C ILE A 77 12.77 3.46 -19.14
N GLU A 78 12.17 2.66 -20.03
CA GLU A 78 12.20 2.92 -21.48
C GLU A 78 11.49 4.21 -21.87
N LEU A 79 10.41 4.55 -21.16
CA LEU A 79 9.63 5.76 -21.41
C LEU A 79 10.07 6.95 -20.54
N GLY A 80 11.05 6.76 -19.65
CA GLY A 80 11.53 7.80 -18.73
C GLY A 80 10.41 8.36 -17.86
N LEU A 81 9.53 7.51 -17.34
CA LEU A 81 8.36 7.96 -16.57
C LEU A 81 8.79 8.61 -15.25
N SER A 82 8.16 9.73 -14.92
CA SER A 82 8.27 10.35 -13.59
C SER A 82 7.67 9.45 -12.50
N GLU A 83 7.96 9.74 -11.22
CA GLU A 83 7.40 9.01 -10.09
C GLU A 83 5.87 9.02 -10.11
N ALA A 84 5.24 10.18 -10.37
CA ALA A 84 3.79 10.31 -10.46
C ALA A 84 3.18 9.48 -11.60
N GLU A 85 3.87 9.37 -12.73
CA GLU A 85 3.45 8.55 -13.87
C GLU A 85 3.65 7.06 -13.59
N ALA A 86 4.75 6.68 -12.96
CA ALA A 86 5.02 5.31 -12.53
C ALA A 86 3.98 4.84 -11.49
N ASP A 87 3.55 5.72 -10.58
CA ASP A 87 2.49 5.44 -9.62
C ASP A 87 1.15 5.21 -10.33
N ASN A 88 0.79 6.07 -11.28
CA ASN A 88 -0.42 5.90 -12.09
C ASN A 88 -0.36 4.64 -12.96
N LEU A 89 0.81 4.30 -13.53
CA LEU A 89 1.01 3.06 -14.27
C LEU A 89 0.65 1.86 -13.38
N ARG A 90 1.23 1.77 -12.17
CA ARG A 90 0.93 0.68 -11.23
C ARG A 90 -0.53 0.66 -10.81
N PHE A 91 -1.14 1.82 -10.58
CA PHE A 91 -2.56 1.94 -10.26
C PHE A 91 -3.45 1.34 -11.35
N TYR A 92 -3.19 1.66 -12.63
CA TYR A 92 -4.00 1.16 -13.75
C TYR A 92 -3.73 -0.30 -14.13
N VAL A 93 -2.53 -0.82 -13.82
CA VAL A 93 -2.27 -2.28 -13.92
C VAL A 93 -3.25 -3.06 -13.04
N ASP A 94 -3.71 -2.45 -11.93
CA ASP A 94 -4.83 -2.94 -11.11
C ASP A 94 -4.63 -4.40 -10.66
N GLU A 95 -3.40 -4.75 -10.31
CA GLU A 95 -2.99 -6.08 -9.87
C GLU A 95 -2.06 -5.95 -8.66
N PRO A 96 -2.53 -6.26 -7.44
CA PRO A 96 -1.68 -6.19 -6.25
C PRO A 96 -0.44 -7.06 -6.40
N ALA A 97 0.74 -6.53 -6.07
CA ALA A 97 2.03 -7.20 -6.22
C ALA A 97 3.04 -6.77 -5.14
N PHE A 98 4.20 -7.44 -5.10
CA PHE A 98 5.28 -7.15 -4.14
C PHE A 98 5.81 -5.71 -4.24
N ILE A 99 5.71 -5.08 -5.42
CA ILE A 99 6.15 -3.70 -5.67
C ILE A 99 5.36 -2.71 -4.82
N ASP A 100 4.10 -2.99 -4.49
CA ASP A 100 3.25 -2.08 -3.70
C ASP A 100 3.83 -1.87 -2.30
N LEU A 101 4.33 -2.94 -1.67
CA LEU A 101 4.96 -2.85 -0.35
C LEU A 101 6.40 -2.35 -0.42
N HIS A 102 7.11 -2.64 -1.50
CA HIS A 102 8.45 -2.12 -1.71
C HIS A 102 8.45 -0.58 -1.76
N TRP A 103 7.60 -0.02 -2.63
CA TRP A 103 7.46 1.43 -2.82
C TRP A 103 6.66 2.09 -1.70
N GLY A 104 5.59 1.44 -1.23
CA GLY A 104 4.64 2.04 -0.29
C GLY A 104 5.05 1.94 1.18
N MET A 105 5.94 0.99 1.56
CA MET A 105 6.30 0.78 2.97
C MET A 105 7.80 0.59 3.21
N PHE A 106 8.51 -0.23 2.43
CA PHE A 106 9.93 -0.50 2.65
C PHE A 106 10.78 0.76 2.47
N ILE A 107 10.64 1.45 1.33
CA ILE A 107 11.34 2.72 1.07
C ILE A 107 10.94 3.81 2.08
N PRO A 108 9.64 4.08 2.33
CA PRO A 108 9.23 5.06 3.34
C PRO A 108 9.71 4.76 4.76
N ALA A 109 9.80 3.49 5.17
CA ALA A 109 10.35 3.12 6.47
C ALA A 109 11.83 3.50 6.58
N ILE A 110 12.63 3.23 5.55
CA ILE A 110 14.05 3.61 5.52
C ILE A 110 14.21 5.14 5.50
N LYS A 111 13.41 5.87 4.70
CA LYS A 111 13.41 7.34 4.68
C LYS A 111 13.07 7.95 6.04
N GLY A 112 12.05 7.43 6.70
CA GLY A 112 11.52 8.01 7.94
C GLY A 112 12.26 7.60 9.21
N GLN A 113 12.96 6.45 9.20
CA GLN A 113 13.55 5.86 10.41
C GLN A 113 15.05 5.58 10.28
N GLY A 114 15.62 5.61 9.07
CA GLY A 114 17.06 5.44 8.84
C GLY A 114 17.83 6.75 8.96
N THR A 115 19.07 6.68 9.47
CA THR A 115 19.99 7.82 9.46
C THR A 115 20.35 8.23 8.03
N LYS A 116 20.97 9.40 7.85
CA LYS A 116 21.43 9.84 6.52
C LYS A 116 22.34 8.81 5.85
N GLU A 117 23.26 8.23 6.59
CA GLU A 117 24.19 7.20 6.10
C GLU A 117 23.45 5.92 5.70
N GLN A 118 22.43 5.53 6.46
CA GLN A 118 21.60 4.38 6.13
C GLN A 118 20.77 4.65 4.88
N GLN A 119 20.20 5.84 4.76
CA GLN A 119 19.46 6.26 3.58
C GLN A 119 20.36 6.25 2.33
N ASP A 120 21.57 6.82 2.43
CA ASP A 120 22.55 6.86 1.34
C ASP A 120 23.03 5.47 0.91
N LYS A 121 23.06 4.51 1.84
CA LYS A 121 23.37 3.11 1.53
C LYS A 121 22.19 2.39 0.88
N TRP A 122 21.02 2.41 1.51
CA TRP A 122 19.93 1.47 1.18
C TRP A 122 18.95 2.01 0.14
N LEU A 123 18.66 3.31 0.15
CA LEU A 123 17.68 3.87 -0.78
C LEU A 123 18.13 3.77 -2.24
N PRO A 124 19.40 4.04 -2.61
CA PRO A 124 19.83 3.86 -4.00
C PRO A 124 19.68 2.43 -4.51
N LEU A 125 19.92 1.43 -3.64
CA LEU A 125 19.73 0.02 -3.97
C LEU A 125 18.23 -0.30 -4.19
N ALA A 126 17.37 0.19 -3.31
CA ALA A 126 15.92 0.00 -3.40
C ALA A 126 15.34 0.70 -4.64
N TYR A 127 15.66 1.98 -4.87
CA TYR A 127 15.19 2.75 -6.02
C TYR A 127 15.58 2.15 -7.37
N LYS A 128 16.76 1.53 -7.43
CA LYS A 128 17.25 0.87 -8.65
C LYS A 128 16.82 -0.59 -8.75
N MET A 129 15.96 -1.06 -7.83
CA MET A 129 15.50 -2.45 -7.73
C MET A 129 16.66 -3.46 -7.64
N GLN A 130 17.83 -3.04 -7.14
CA GLN A 130 18.96 -3.93 -6.85
C GLN A 130 18.70 -4.78 -5.62
N ILE A 131 17.81 -4.32 -4.74
CA ILE A 131 17.19 -5.10 -3.68
C ILE A 131 15.67 -4.93 -3.75
N ILE A 132 14.95 -6.00 -3.45
CA ILE A 132 13.50 -5.95 -3.27
C ILE A 132 13.20 -6.14 -1.79
N GLY A 133 12.40 -5.23 -1.25
CA GLY A 133 12.13 -5.09 0.18
C GLY A 133 10.65 -5.21 0.53
N CYS A 134 10.34 -5.73 1.72
CA CYS A 134 9.00 -5.71 2.30
C CYS A 134 9.01 -5.16 3.74
N TYR A 135 7.80 -4.96 4.29
CA TYR A 135 7.58 -4.44 5.65
C TYR A 135 7.09 -5.56 6.58
N ALA A 136 8.00 -6.10 7.40
CA ALA A 136 7.76 -7.27 8.24
C ALA A 136 7.51 -6.87 9.70
N GLN A 137 6.30 -6.39 9.98
CA GLN A 137 5.87 -6.00 11.33
C GLN A 137 4.97 -7.05 11.99
N THR A 138 3.79 -7.28 11.39
CA THR A 138 2.75 -8.17 11.94
C THR A 138 3.27 -9.58 12.14
N GLU A 139 2.89 -10.16 13.27
CA GLU A 139 3.16 -11.54 13.66
C GLU A 139 1.86 -12.33 13.73
N LEU A 140 1.98 -13.65 13.76
CA LEU A 140 0.85 -14.56 13.90
C LEU A 140 0.03 -14.24 15.16
N GLY A 141 0.69 -13.92 16.29
CA GLY A 141 0.03 -13.53 17.53
C GLY A 141 -0.36 -12.05 17.63
N HIS A 142 0.25 -11.17 16.83
CA HIS A 142 0.21 -9.72 17.05
C HIS A 142 0.13 -8.90 15.76
N GLY A 143 -1.02 -8.25 15.53
CA GLY A 143 -1.22 -7.27 14.45
C GLY A 143 -1.47 -5.86 14.98
N SER A 144 -2.67 -5.63 15.53
CA SER A 144 -3.07 -4.30 16.04
C SER A 144 -2.23 -3.85 17.23
N ASN A 145 -1.90 -4.76 18.15
CA ASN A 145 -1.07 -4.46 19.31
C ASN A 145 0.42 -4.65 19.00
N VAL A 146 1.01 -3.69 18.28
CA VAL A 146 2.43 -3.71 17.91
C VAL A 146 3.36 -3.75 19.13
N LYS A 147 2.97 -3.16 20.28
CA LYS A 147 3.78 -3.26 21.50
C LYS A 147 3.92 -4.69 22.02
N GLY A 148 3.03 -5.58 21.59
CA GLY A 148 3.01 -6.99 21.96
C GLY A 148 3.88 -7.89 21.10
N LEU A 149 4.55 -7.38 20.05
CA LEU A 149 5.41 -8.22 19.21
C LEU A 149 6.41 -9.03 20.05
N GLU A 150 6.65 -10.26 19.62
CA GLU A 150 7.46 -11.27 20.30
C GLU A 150 8.85 -11.44 19.67
N THR A 151 9.03 -11.14 18.37
CA THR A 151 10.35 -11.21 17.71
C THR A 151 11.34 -10.35 18.48
N THR A 152 12.51 -10.89 18.81
CA THR A 152 13.54 -10.19 19.58
C THR A 152 14.74 -9.82 18.72
N ALA A 153 15.36 -8.69 19.03
CA ALA A 153 16.65 -8.25 18.51
C ALA A 153 17.59 -7.96 19.69
N THR A 154 18.46 -8.93 20.01
CA THR A 154 19.37 -8.84 21.16
C THR A 154 20.75 -8.38 20.71
N PHE A 155 21.27 -7.30 21.30
CA PHE A 155 22.60 -6.81 20.93
C PHE A 155 23.71 -7.68 21.54
N ASP A 156 24.68 -8.07 20.70
CA ASP A 156 25.90 -8.77 21.07
C ASP A 156 27.11 -7.83 20.88
N SER A 157 27.56 -7.23 21.98
CA SER A 157 28.68 -6.27 21.96
C SER A 157 30.02 -6.90 21.60
N LYS A 158 30.16 -8.23 21.69
CA LYS A 158 31.41 -8.92 21.34
C LYS A 158 31.62 -8.97 19.83
N THR A 159 30.54 -9.04 19.06
CA THR A 159 30.61 -9.12 17.59
C THR A 159 30.12 -7.86 16.89
N ASP A 160 29.59 -6.87 17.62
CA ASP A 160 28.96 -5.66 17.09
C ASP A 160 27.75 -5.97 16.19
N GLU A 161 26.91 -6.91 16.63
CA GLU A 161 25.77 -7.45 15.89
C GLU A 161 24.49 -7.50 16.72
N PHE A 162 23.34 -7.54 16.05
CA PHE A 162 22.08 -7.97 16.64
C PHE A 162 21.80 -9.42 16.29
N VAL A 163 21.34 -10.19 17.28
CA VAL A 163 20.79 -11.53 17.12
C VAL A 163 19.28 -11.44 17.06
N ILE A 164 18.73 -11.75 15.89
CA ILE A 164 17.30 -11.70 15.59
C ILE A 164 16.71 -13.11 15.76
N HIS A 165 15.66 -13.23 16.55
CA HIS A 165 15.05 -14.52 16.86
C HIS A 165 13.53 -14.46 16.98
N SER A 166 12.89 -15.53 16.50
CA SER A 166 11.47 -15.82 16.67
C SER A 166 11.31 -16.84 17.82
N PRO A 167 11.05 -16.41 19.08
CA PRO A 167 11.06 -17.30 20.24
C PRO A 167 9.93 -18.34 20.25
N SER A 168 8.87 -18.12 19.47
CA SER A 168 7.67 -18.96 19.48
C SER A 168 7.08 -19.08 18.07
N LEU A 169 6.15 -20.02 17.87
CA LEU A 169 5.37 -20.06 16.63
C LEU A 169 4.58 -18.76 16.42
N THR A 170 4.05 -18.16 17.49
CA THR A 170 3.23 -16.93 17.43
C THR A 170 4.07 -15.69 17.08
N SER A 171 5.37 -15.72 17.36
CA SER A 171 6.34 -14.70 16.94
C SER A 171 6.67 -14.69 15.44
N SER A 172 6.21 -15.69 14.69
CA SER A 172 6.43 -15.73 13.24
C SER A 172 5.81 -14.49 12.61
N LYS A 173 6.58 -13.75 11.81
CA LYS A 173 6.00 -12.70 10.98
C LYS A 173 4.96 -13.32 10.07
N TRP A 174 3.81 -12.64 9.91
CA TRP A 174 2.66 -13.18 9.20
C TRP A 174 1.87 -12.03 8.56
N TRP A 175 1.52 -12.17 7.27
CA TRP A 175 0.90 -11.18 6.37
C TRP A 175 1.77 -10.30 5.47
N PRO A 176 3.05 -9.98 5.72
CA PRO A 176 3.80 -9.07 4.86
C PRO A 176 3.73 -9.47 3.38
N GLY A 177 3.19 -8.59 2.53
CA GLY A 177 3.13 -8.82 1.08
C GLY A 177 4.53 -8.71 0.45
N GLY A 178 4.81 -9.53 -0.56
CA GLY A 178 6.15 -9.65 -1.15
C GLY A 178 7.10 -10.55 -0.35
N LEU A 179 6.81 -10.85 0.92
CA LEU A 179 7.71 -11.62 1.77
C LEU A 179 7.83 -13.08 1.32
N GLY A 180 6.72 -13.71 0.92
CA GLY A 180 6.67 -15.15 0.83
C GLY A 180 7.62 -15.74 -0.21
N LYS A 181 7.85 -15.02 -1.31
CA LYS A 181 8.62 -15.48 -2.47
C LYS A 181 9.50 -14.42 -3.12
N VAL A 182 9.21 -13.11 -3.03
CA VAL A 182 9.93 -12.11 -3.84
C VAL A 182 11.00 -11.31 -3.08
N SER A 183 10.70 -10.83 -1.88
CA SER A 183 11.59 -9.89 -1.20
C SER A 183 12.91 -10.55 -0.81
N THR A 184 14.00 -9.89 -1.19
CA THR A 184 15.39 -10.22 -0.83
C THR A 184 15.79 -9.66 0.53
N HIS A 185 15.13 -8.58 0.94
CA HIS A 185 15.37 -7.86 2.19
C HIS A 185 14.03 -7.51 2.84
N ALA A 186 14.05 -7.19 4.12
CA ALA A 186 12.89 -6.63 4.81
C ALA A 186 13.31 -5.62 5.88
N VAL A 187 12.44 -4.65 6.16
CA VAL A 187 12.46 -3.96 7.45
C VAL A 187 11.64 -4.81 8.42
N VAL A 188 12.30 -5.40 9.39
CA VAL A 188 11.74 -6.29 10.40
C VAL A 188 11.59 -5.52 11.70
N TYR A 189 10.41 -5.58 12.31
CA TYR A 189 10.17 -4.94 13.60
C TYR A 189 10.29 -5.95 14.72
N ALA A 190 11.14 -5.67 15.70
CA ALA A 190 11.45 -6.58 16.80
C ALA A 190 11.67 -5.80 18.10
N ARG A 191 11.51 -6.47 19.25
CA ARG A 191 11.82 -5.93 20.57
C ARG A 191 13.33 -5.77 20.70
N LEU A 192 13.80 -4.55 20.94
CA LEU A 192 15.20 -4.24 21.15
C LEU A 192 15.62 -4.62 22.56
N LEU A 193 16.53 -5.60 22.69
CA LEU A 193 17.04 -6.08 23.97
C LEU A 193 18.51 -5.70 24.12
N LEU A 194 18.83 -4.95 25.16
CA LEU A 194 20.18 -4.49 25.50
C LEU A 194 20.48 -4.84 26.96
N SER A 195 21.53 -5.61 27.22
CA SER A 195 21.95 -5.99 28.59
C SER A 195 20.80 -6.51 29.47
N GLY A 196 19.90 -7.31 28.89
CA GLY A 196 18.74 -7.89 29.58
C GLY A 196 17.55 -6.95 29.77
N LYS A 197 17.61 -5.71 29.27
CA LYS A 197 16.52 -4.74 29.32
C LYS A 197 15.86 -4.56 27.96
N ASP A 198 14.55 -4.39 27.98
CA ASP A 198 13.70 -4.21 26.81
C ASP A 198 13.41 -2.73 26.54
N TYR A 199 13.71 -2.28 25.32
CA TYR A 199 13.54 -0.90 24.86
C TYR A 199 12.40 -0.74 23.86
N GLY A 200 11.56 -1.77 23.73
CA GLY A 200 10.40 -1.77 22.85
C GLY A 200 10.74 -2.04 21.39
N VAL A 201 9.74 -1.82 20.53
CA VAL A 201 9.80 -2.23 19.12
C VAL A 201 10.61 -1.25 18.28
N ASN A 202 11.60 -1.76 17.57
CA ASN A 202 12.46 -1.02 16.65
C ASN A 202 12.56 -1.75 15.29
N GLY A 203 12.94 -1.02 14.24
CA GLY A 203 13.07 -1.54 12.88
C GLY A 203 14.50 -1.94 12.54
N PHE A 204 14.67 -3.07 11.84
CA PHE A 204 15.97 -3.63 11.45
C PHE A 204 15.93 -4.05 9.98
N ILE A 205 16.93 -3.65 9.20
CA ILE A 205 17.07 -4.12 7.81
C ILE A 205 17.73 -5.49 7.82
N ILE A 206 17.04 -6.51 7.33
CA ILE A 206 17.54 -7.89 7.28
C ILE A 206 17.53 -8.38 5.85
N GLN A 207 18.65 -8.94 5.40
CA GLN A 207 18.70 -9.69 4.15
C GLN A 207 18.07 -11.07 4.38
N LEU A 208 17.07 -11.42 3.57
CA LEU A 208 16.30 -12.64 3.67
C LEU A 208 16.79 -13.73 2.73
N ARG A 209 17.28 -13.31 1.56
CA ARG A 209 17.66 -14.21 0.47
C ARG A 209 18.98 -13.76 -0.14
N SER A 210 19.73 -14.72 -0.65
CA SER A 210 20.90 -14.47 -1.50
C SER A 210 20.48 -13.66 -2.73
N LEU A 211 21.31 -12.71 -3.15
CA LEU A 211 21.08 -11.93 -4.37
C LEU A 211 21.49 -12.68 -5.65
N ASP A 212 22.20 -13.81 -5.50
CA ASP A 212 22.70 -14.59 -6.64
C ASP A 212 21.72 -15.70 -7.06
N ASP A 213 21.22 -16.48 -6.10
CA ASP A 213 20.38 -17.66 -6.35
C ASP A 213 18.99 -17.61 -5.69
N HIS A 214 18.70 -16.53 -4.96
CA HIS A 214 17.43 -16.27 -4.27
C HIS A 214 17.08 -17.29 -3.15
N LEU A 215 18.03 -18.14 -2.74
CA LEU A 215 17.84 -19.06 -1.64
C LEU A 215 17.76 -18.30 -0.30
N PRO A 216 16.90 -18.73 0.65
CA PRO A 216 16.89 -18.16 2.00
C PRO A 216 18.27 -18.24 2.66
N LEU A 217 18.67 -17.17 3.34
CA LEU A 217 19.93 -17.17 4.09
C LEU A 217 19.85 -18.09 5.33
N PRO A 218 21.01 -18.52 5.89
CA PRO A 218 21.03 -19.37 7.09
C PRO A 218 20.21 -18.80 8.25
N GLY A 219 19.48 -19.66 8.96
CA GLY A 219 18.60 -19.26 10.07
C GLY A 219 17.26 -18.64 9.65
N ILE A 220 16.98 -18.52 8.34
CA ILE A 220 15.74 -17.95 7.83
C ILE A 220 14.78 -19.04 7.33
N THR A 221 13.60 -19.10 7.95
CA THR A 221 12.47 -19.89 7.45
C THR A 221 11.44 -18.95 6.86
N ILE A 222 11.14 -19.10 5.57
CA ILE A 222 10.29 -18.15 4.82
C ILE A 222 9.37 -18.86 3.83
N GLY A 223 8.12 -18.41 3.73
CA GLY A 223 7.12 -19.04 2.87
C GLY A 223 5.89 -18.17 2.62
N ASP A 224 4.97 -18.65 1.79
CA ASP A 224 3.68 -18.01 1.53
C ASP A 224 2.61 -18.56 2.50
N ILE A 225 1.70 -17.70 2.97
CA ILE A 225 0.70 -18.05 4.01
C ILE A 225 -0.54 -18.80 3.48
N GLY A 226 -0.64 -19.03 2.17
CA GLY A 226 -1.77 -19.72 1.56
C GLY A 226 -2.76 -18.80 0.82
N THR A 227 -3.79 -19.44 0.28
CA THR A 227 -4.86 -18.78 -0.51
C THR A 227 -5.70 -17.88 0.38
N LYS A 228 -6.15 -16.76 -0.16
CA LYS A 228 -6.92 -15.71 0.52
C LYS A 228 -8.25 -15.46 -0.21
N PHE A 229 -9.14 -14.71 0.42
CA PHE A 229 -10.41 -14.27 -0.19
C PHE A 229 -10.18 -13.44 -1.47
N GLY A 230 -9.20 -12.53 -1.45
CA GLY A 230 -8.69 -11.76 -2.59
C GLY A 230 -7.16 -11.69 -2.55
N TYR A 231 -6.53 -10.78 -3.28
CA TYR A 231 -5.06 -10.58 -3.22
C TYR A 231 -4.21 -11.83 -3.54
N ASN A 232 -4.74 -12.80 -4.28
CA ASN A 232 -4.04 -14.05 -4.59
C ASN A 232 -2.88 -13.89 -5.59
N THR A 233 -2.69 -12.68 -6.14
CA THR A 233 -1.51 -12.26 -6.93
C THR A 233 -0.33 -11.86 -6.05
N VAL A 234 -0.54 -11.64 -4.74
CA VAL A 234 0.50 -11.27 -3.78
C VAL A 234 0.87 -12.47 -2.93
N ASP A 235 2.18 -12.67 -2.78
CA ASP A 235 2.83 -13.63 -1.90
C ASP A 235 2.94 -13.09 -0.46
N ASN A 236 1.80 -12.89 0.21
CA ASN A 236 1.80 -12.61 1.64
C ASN A 236 2.51 -13.74 2.39
N GLY A 237 3.51 -13.38 3.19
CA GLY A 237 4.48 -14.33 3.68
C GLY A 237 4.41 -14.61 5.18
N VAL A 238 5.05 -15.73 5.53
CA VAL A 238 5.48 -16.08 6.88
C VAL A 238 7.01 -16.01 6.95
N LEU A 239 7.56 -15.55 8.07
CA LEU A 239 9.01 -15.49 8.31
C LEU A 239 9.33 -15.80 9.78
N GLN A 240 10.29 -16.71 10.00
CA GLN A 240 10.87 -17.01 11.30
C GLN A 240 12.39 -16.90 11.24
N PHE A 241 12.98 -16.48 12.36
CA PHE A 241 14.42 -16.34 12.54
C PHE A 241 14.92 -17.31 13.61
N ASP A 242 15.93 -18.10 13.27
CA ASP A 242 16.73 -18.85 14.23
C ASP A 242 18.08 -18.14 14.42
N HIS A 243 18.14 -17.30 15.46
CA HIS A 243 19.34 -16.58 15.89
C HIS A 243 20.14 -15.91 14.76
N VAL A 244 19.44 -15.28 13.81
CA VAL A 244 20.05 -14.63 12.64
C VAL A 244 20.84 -13.40 13.07
N ARG A 245 22.10 -13.32 12.66
CA ARG A 245 23.00 -12.21 13.01
C ARG A 245 23.01 -11.15 11.93
N ILE A 246 22.90 -9.89 12.35
CA ILE A 246 23.01 -8.71 11.48
C ILE A 246 23.95 -7.67 12.10
N PRO A 247 24.73 -6.92 11.31
CA PRO A 247 25.54 -5.82 11.83
C PRO A 247 24.71 -4.80 12.62
N ARG A 248 25.30 -4.22 13.68
CA ARG A 248 24.63 -3.20 14.51
C ARG A 248 24.03 -2.06 13.68
N ASN A 249 24.75 -1.61 12.66
CA ASN A 249 24.32 -0.51 11.78
C ASN A 249 23.15 -0.85 10.83
N GLN A 250 22.56 -2.05 10.92
CA GLN A 250 21.32 -2.41 10.25
C GLN A 250 20.06 -2.15 11.08
N MET A 251 20.17 -1.78 12.36
CA MET A 251 19.06 -1.17 13.10
C MET A 251 18.79 0.24 12.56
N LEU A 252 17.54 0.61 12.29
CA LEU A 252 17.16 1.95 11.82
C LEU A 252 17.31 2.98 12.97
N MET A 253 18.30 3.88 12.85
CA MET A 253 18.84 4.63 13.98
C MET A 253 18.51 6.13 14.01
N GLN A 254 17.59 6.61 13.17
CA GLN A 254 17.26 8.04 13.09
C GLN A 254 16.73 8.60 14.42
N ILE A 255 15.96 7.79 15.16
CA ILE A 255 15.22 8.21 16.36
C ILE A 255 15.81 7.59 17.64
N SER A 256 16.46 6.45 17.51
CA SER A 256 16.98 5.67 18.63
C SER A 256 18.24 4.98 18.18
N GLN A 257 19.33 5.18 18.91
CA GLN A 257 20.65 4.68 18.57
C GLN A 257 21.10 3.66 19.60
N VAL A 258 21.96 2.75 19.14
CA VAL A 258 22.68 1.82 20.01
C VAL A 258 24.16 2.02 19.74
N THR A 259 24.91 2.42 20.78
CA THR A 259 26.35 2.59 20.66
C THR A 259 27.06 1.24 20.55
N ARG A 260 28.35 1.24 20.21
CA ARG A 260 29.14 0.01 20.13
C ARG A 260 29.24 -0.69 21.48
N GLU A 261 29.19 0.08 22.56
CA GLU A 261 29.23 -0.39 23.94
C GLU A 261 27.88 -1.00 24.38
N GLY A 262 26.83 -0.85 23.58
CA GLY A 262 25.50 -1.40 23.85
C GLY A 262 24.56 -0.44 24.59
N GLU A 263 24.92 0.84 24.66
CA GLU A 263 24.09 1.86 25.32
C GLU A 263 22.99 2.38 24.39
N TYR A 264 21.79 2.52 24.93
CA TYR A 264 20.67 3.14 24.23
C TYR A 264 20.74 4.66 24.31
N VAL A 265 20.72 5.32 23.16
CA VAL A 265 20.72 6.78 23.07
C VAL A 265 19.50 7.23 22.28
N GLN A 266 18.64 8.03 22.91
CA GLN A 266 17.59 8.74 22.20
C GLN A 266 18.25 9.87 21.39
N SER A 267 18.03 9.90 20.07
CA SER A 267 18.52 11.00 19.25
C SER A 267 17.76 12.29 19.52
N ASP A 268 18.30 13.42 19.07
CA ASP A 268 17.63 14.73 19.08
C ASP A 268 16.37 14.78 18.19
N VAL A 269 16.17 13.77 17.35
CA VAL A 269 14.99 13.61 16.51
C VAL A 269 13.79 13.16 17.37
N PRO A 270 12.69 13.95 17.39
CA PRO A 270 11.49 13.59 18.13
C PRO A 270 10.88 12.25 17.69
N ARG A 271 10.53 11.38 18.64
CA ARG A 271 9.84 10.10 18.36
C ARG A 271 8.51 10.29 17.62
N GLN A 272 7.90 11.46 17.79
CA GLN A 272 6.68 11.91 17.14
C GLN A 272 6.78 11.88 15.60
N LEU A 273 7.99 11.99 15.04
CA LEU A 273 8.21 11.97 13.59
C LEU A 273 7.89 10.61 12.94
N VAL A 274 7.94 9.50 13.70
CA VAL A 274 7.49 8.18 13.20
C VAL A 274 6.03 8.22 12.76
N TYR A 275 5.19 9.02 13.43
CA TYR A 275 3.77 9.12 13.12
C TYR A 275 3.51 9.65 11.70
N GLY A 276 4.45 10.40 11.11
CA GLY A 276 4.35 10.87 9.74
C GLY A 276 4.13 9.74 8.73
N THR A 277 4.84 8.60 8.89
CA THR A 277 4.67 7.43 8.01
C THR A 277 3.28 6.80 8.12
N MET A 278 2.70 6.77 9.33
CA MET A 278 1.37 6.23 9.58
C MET A 278 0.27 7.18 9.07
N VAL A 279 0.43 8.49 9.28
CA VAL A 279 -0.48 9.51 8.73
C VAL A 279 -0.48 9.45 7.20
N TYR A 280 0.70 9.37 6.58
CA TYR A 280 0.86 9.17 5.13
C TYR A 280 0.14 7.92 4.64
N SER A 281 0.35 6.78 5.30
CA SER A 281 -0.28 5.52 4.92
C SER A 281 -1.81 5.60 5.02
N ARG A 282 -2.35 6.19 6.09
CA ARG A 282 -3.80 6.36 6.28
C ARG A 282 -4.42 7.32 5.27
N ARG A 283 -3.71 8.38 4.90
CA ARG A 283 -4.11 9.31 3.83
C ARG A 283 -4.35 8.55 2.52
N ASN A 284 -3.41 7.68 2.13
CA ASN A 284 -3.56 6.88 0.90
C ASN A 284 -4.77 5.95 0.97
N VAL A 285 -5.00 5.27 2.11
CA VAL A 285 -6.17 4.39 2.29
C VAL A 285 -7.50 5.13 2.14
N VAL A 286 -7.61 6.37 2.63
CA VAL A 286 -8.81 7.20 2.46
C VAL A 286 -9.04 7.55 0.98
N LEU A 287 -7.98 7.91 0.26
CA LEU A 287 -8.06 8.16 -1.19
C LEU A 287 -8.46 6.89 -1.95
N ASP A 288 -7.88 5.74 -1.60
CA ASP A 288 -8.19 4.44 -2.23
C ASP A 288 -9.64 4.03 -2.03
N ALA A 289 -10.25 4.35 -0.87
CA ALA A 289 -11.66 4.11 -0.62
C ALA A 289 -12.56 4.83 -1.64
N SER A 290 -12.24 6.09 -1.97
CA SER A 290 -12.98 6.84 -3.01
C SER A 290 -12.85 6.20 -4.40
N CYS A 291 -11.65 5.70 -4.73
CA CYS A 291 -11.38 5.02 -6.00
C CYS A 291 -12.11 3.67 -6.11
N ALA A 292 -12.07 2.85 -5.05
CA ALA A 292 -12.76 1.57 -5.04
C ALA A 292 -14.28 1.74 -5.12
N LEU A 293 -14.85 2.65 -4.31
CA LEU A 293 -16.29 2.91 -4.31
C LEU A 293 -16.78 3.47 -5.65
N SER A 294 -16.06 4.45 -6.22
CA SER A 294 -16.44 5.04 -7.51
C SER A 294 -16.41 4.03 -8.66
N ARG A 295 -15.49 3.06 -8.66
CA ARG A 295 -15.49 1.96 -9.64
C ARG A 295 -16.74 1.10 -9.51
N ALA A 296 -17.10 0.69 -8.29
CA ALA A 296 -18.32 -0.10 -8.04
C ALA A 296 -19.59 0.67 -8.44
N VAL A 297 -19.68 1.94 -8.05
CA VAL A 297 -20.79 2.84 -8.41
C VAL A 297 -20.87 3.04 -9.92
N CYS A 298 -19.74 3.24 -10.61
CA CYS A 298 -19.71 3.41 -12.06
C CYS A 298 -20.34 2.21 -12.79
N ILE A 299 -19.97 0.99 -12.37
CA ILE A 299 -20.53 -0.25 -12.92
C ILE A 299 -22.03 -0.34 -12.62
N ALA A 300 -22.42 -0.14 -11.36
CA ALA A 300 -23.81 -0.26 -10.93
C ALA A 300 -24.72 0.79 -11.59
N THR A 301 -24.29 2.03 -11.72
CA THR A 301 -25.01 3.12 -12.40
C THR A 301 -25.22 2.81 -13.88
N ARG A 302 -24.15 2.46 -14.60
CA ARG A 302 -24.25 2.11 -16.02
C ARG A 302 -25.15 0.90 -16.24
N TYR A 303 -24.97 -0.17 -15.46
CA TYR A 303 -25.79 -1.36 -15.59
C TYR A 303 -27.26 -1.09 -15.23
N SER A 304 -27.54 -0.28 -14.22
CA SER A 304 -28.92 0.08 -13.83
C SER A 304 -29.64 0.92 -14.89
N ALA A 305 -28.89 1.71 -15.67
CA ALA A 305 -29.43 2.45 -16.80
C ALA A 305 -29.62 1.57 -18.05
N VAL A 306 -28.90 0.46 -18.20
CA VAL A 306 -29.12 -0.49 -19.30
C VAL A 306 -30.21 -1.51 -18.97
N ARG A 307 -30.19 -2.06 -17.75
CA ARG A 307 -31.09 -3.14 -17.35
C ARG A 307 -32.51 -2.60 -17.23
N ARG A 308 -33.41 -3.20 -17.99
CA ARG A 308 -34.86 -3.04 -17.85
C ARG A 308 -35.44 -4.30 -17.21
N GLN A 309 -36.40 -4.13 -16.31
CA GLN A 309 -37.10 -5.23 -15.65
C GLN A 309 -38.39 -4.69 -15.02
N PHE A 310 -39.50 -5.41 -15.21
CA PHE A 310 -40.83 -4.97 -14.82
C PHE A 310 -41.28 -3.74 -15.64
N GLY A 311 -42.53 -3.31 -15.46
CA GLY A 311 -43.06 -2.21 -16.25
C GLY A 311 -44.57 -2.16 -16.19
N LEU A 312 -45.13 -1.24 -16.98
CA LEU A 312 -46.56 -0.99 -17.04
C LEU A 312 -47.31 -2.27 -17.49
N PRO A 313 -48.53 -2.51 -17.00
CA PRO A 313 -49.35 -3.69 -17.34
C PRO A 313 -49.63 -3.87 -18.85
N ASP A 314 -49.35 -2.83 -19.63
CA ASP A 314 -49.92 -2.59 -20.96
C ASP A 314 -49.04 -3.13 -22.11
N GLY A 315 -47.97 -3.89 -21.81
CA GLY A 315 -47.10 -4.52 -22.81
C GLY A 315 -46.06 -3.61 -23.48
N GLY A 316 -45.78 -2.44 -22.89
CA GLY A 316 -44.75 -1.50 -23.34
C GLY A 316 -43.32 -1.95 -23.03
N VAL A 317 -42.35 -1.10 -23.38
CA VAL A 317 -40.93 -1.30 -23.03
C VAL A 317 -40.77 -1.27 -21.51
N GLU A 318 -40.12 -2.29 -20.94
CA GLU A 318 -39.84 -2.38 -19.50
C GLU A 318 -39.08 -1.14 -18.97
N THR A 319 -39.31 -0.80 -17.71
CA THR A 319 -38.70 0.37 -17.06
C THR A 319 -37.23 0.10 -16.72
N GLN A 320 -36.35 1.10 -16.86
CA GLN A 320 -34.95 0.98 -16.45
C GLN A 320 -34.87 0.85 -14.92
N LEU A 321 -33.97 0.00 -14.43
CA LEU A 321 -33.85 -0.22 -12.98
C LEU A 321 -33.52 1.07 -12.23
N ILE A 322 -32.74 1.96 -12.84
CA ILE A 322 -32.33 3.23 -12.23
C ILE A 322 -33.51 4.18 -11.94
N ASP A 323 -34.68 3.97 -12.55
CA ASP A 323 -35.87 4.80 -12.33
C ASP A 323 -36.63 4.44 -11.05
N TYR A 324 -36.38 3.24 -10.49
CA TYR A 324 -37.03 2.83 -9.25
C TYR A 324 -36.42 3.52 -8.03
N LYS A 325 -37.27 4.05 -7.14
CA LYS A 325 -36.83 4.73 -5.91
C LYS A 325 -36.00 3.85 -4.99
N THR A 326 -36.27 2.54 -4.94
CA THR A 326 -35.48 1.57 -4.17
C THR A 326 -34.07 1.39 -4.75
N GLN A 327 -33.90 1.47 -6.07
CA GLN A 327 -32.58 1.42 -6.71
C GLN A 327 -31.83 2.73 -6.48
N GLN A 328 -32.51 3.87 -6.65
CA GLN A 328 -31.94 5.21 -6.40
C GLN A 328 -31.50 5.37 -4.93
N SER A 329 -32.34 4.97 -3.96
CA SER A 329 -32.04 5.10 -2.53
C SER A 329 -30.86 4.23 -2.07
N ARG A 330 -30.52 3.19 -2.83
CA ARG A 330 -29.36 2.33 -2.56
C ARG A 330 -28.10 2.83 -3.26
N LEU A 331 -28.23 3.33 -4.48
CA LEU A 331 -27.08 3.65 -5.34
C LEU A 331 -26.64 5.12 -5.23
N PHE A 332 -27.56 6.07 -5.20
CA PHE A 332 -27.21 7.51 -5.20
C PHE A 332 -26.50 7.96 -3.92
N PRO A 333 -26.83 7.45 -2.72
CA PRO A 333 -26.02 7.72 -1.54
C PRO A 333 -24.56 7.26 -1.72
N LEU A 334 -24.33 6.10 -2.34
CA LEU A 334 -22.97 5.60 -2.60
C LEU A 334 -22.22 6.47 -3.61
N LEU A 335 -22.90 6.97 -4.64
CA LEU A 335 -22.33 7.96 -5.56
C LEU A 335 -21.92 9.23 -4.83
N ALA A 336 -22.80 9.79 -3.99
CA ALA A 336 -22.49 10.96 -3.17
C ALA A 336 -21.32 10.69 -2.21
N THR A 337 -21.31 9.51 -1.58
CA THR A 337 -20.23 9.08 -0.68
C THR A 337 -18.88 8.96 -1.41
N ALA A 338 -18.85 8.47 -2.65
CA ALA A 338 -17.60 8.42 -3.43
C ALA A 338 -16.99 9.81 -3.64
N PHE A 339 -17.81 10.82 -3.96
CA PHE A 339 -17.36 12.21 -4.05
C PHE A 339 -16.97 12.81 -2.70
N ALA A 340 -17.74 12.55 -1.64
CA ALA A 340 -17.39 13.00 -0.29
C ALA A 340 -16.04 12.44 0.15
N TYR A 341 -15.77 11.16 -0.14
CA TYR A 341 -14.49 10.51 0.18
C TYR A 341 -13.35 11.04 -0.68
N ARG A 342 -13.62 11.42 -1.93
CA ARG A 342 -12.63 12.06 -2.78
C ARG A 342 -12.20 13.41 -2.21
N LEU A 343 -13.16 14.26 -1.84
CA LEU A 343 -12.90 15.60 -1.29
C LEU A 343 -12.23 15.56 0.09
N VAL A 344 -12.65 14.66 0.98
CA VAL A 344 -11.95 14.48 2.28
C VAL A 344 -10.56 13.90 2.09
N GLY A 345 -10.34 13.12 1.01
CA GLY A 345 -9.02 12.65 0.56
C GLY A 345 -8.07 13.78 0.14
N GLU A 346 -8.60 14.84 -0.47
CA GLU A 346 -7.83 16.06 -0.78
C GLU A 346 -7.50 16.84 0.49
N TRP A 347 -8.48 17.01 1.39
CA TRP A 347 -8.25 17.65 2.68
C TRP A 347 -7.21 16.93 3.53
N ILE A 348 -7.26 15.60 3.63
CA ILE A 348 -6.27 14.83 4.41
C ILE A 348 -4.88 14.86 3.74
N SER A 349 -4.81 15.10 2.43
CA SER A 349 -3.54 15.36 1.73
C SER A 349 -2.95 16.70 2.13
N TRP A 350 -3.78 17.74 2.23
CA TRP A 350 -3.36 19.03 2.80
C TRP A 350 -2.91 18.88 4.26
N LEU A 351 -3.69 18.18 5.09
CA LEU A 351 -3.37 17.95 6.50
C LEU A 351 -2.03 17.24 6.67
N TYR A 352 -1.73 16.25 5.83
CA TYR A 352 -0.42 15.58 5.84
C TYR A 352 0.71 16.59 5.60
N THR A 353 0.59 17.45 4.59
CA THR A 353 1.59 18.48 4.30
C THR A 353 1.74 19.48 5.44
N ASP A 354 0.64 19.97 6.01
CA ASP A 354 0.66 20.89 7.16
C ASP A 354 1.36 20.26 8.38
N VAL A 355 0.99 19.03 8.72
CA VAL A 355 1.60 18.30 9.84
C VAL A 355 3.07 18.04 9.58
N THR A 356 3.46 17.63 8.38
CA THR A 356 4.89 17.42 8.05
C THR A 356 5.70 18.71 8.21
N GLN A 357 5.20 19.85 7.72
CA GLN A 357 5.88 21.14 7.86
C GLN A 357 6.01 21.58 9.32
N ARG A 358 4.96 21.41 10.13
CA ARG A 358 5.00 21.68 11.57
C ARG A 358 5.98 20.79 12.30
N LEU A 359 5.99 19.51 11.96
CA LEU A 359 6.89 18.51 12.52
C LEU A 359 8.37 18.85 12.25
N GLU A 360 8.70 19.32 11.05
CA GLU A 360 10.05 19.82 10.69
C GLU A 360 10.44 21.05 11.52
N ALA A 361 9.46 21.89 11.90
CA ALA A 361 9.64 23.03 12.80
C ALA A 361 9.59 22.67 14.29
N ASN A 362 9.56 21.39 14.66
CA ASN A 362 9.36 20.90 16.03
C ASN A 362 8.05 21.37 16.70
N ASP A 363 7.01 21.65 15.92
CA ASP A 363 5.65 21.91 16.39
C ASP A 363 4.82 20.62 16.37
N PHE A 364 4.45 20.14 17.56
CA PHE A 364 3.66 18.91 17.75
C PHE A 364 2.20 19.19 18.15
N THR A 365 1.78 20.45 18.18
CA THR A 365 0.49 20.86 18.77
C THR A 365 -0.72 20.23 18.08
N THR A 366 -0.66 20.06 16.75
CA THR A 366 -1.74 19.48 15.94
C THR A 366 -1.64 17.96 15.78
N LEU A 367 -0.56 17.33 16.27
CA LEU A 367 -0.32 15.90 16.07
C LEU A 367 -1.39 15.00 16.71
N PRO A 368 -1.90 15.26 17.93
CA PRO A 368 -2.99 14.47 18.51
C PRO A 368 -4.26 14.48 17.65
N GLU A 369 -4.64 15.65 17.14
CA GLU A 369 -5.79 15.82 16.25
C GLU A 369 -5.57 15.08 14.92
N ALA A 370 -4.43 15.32 14.27
CA ALA A 370 -4.09 14.65 13.01
C ALA A 370 -4.11 13.13 13.14
N HIS A 371 -3.61 12.58 14.25
CA HIS A 371 -3.66 11.16 14.52
C HIS A 371 -5.10 10.64 14.65
N ALA A 372 -5.96 11.34 15.42
CA ALA A 372 -7.35 10.96 15.63
C ALA A 372 -8.16 11.06 14.34
N CYS A 373 -8.04 12.17 13.60
CA CYS A 373 -8.74 12.39 12.33
C CYS A 373 -8.35 11.33 11.30
N THR A 374 -7.05 11.08 11.10
CA THR A 374 -6.61 10.08 10.11
C THR A 374 -7.02 8.66 10.49
N ALA A 375 -7.03 8.31 11.79
CA ALA A 375 -7.52 7.01 12.25
C ALA A 375 -9.03 6.86 11.99
N GLY A 376 -9.82 7.84 12.42
CA GLY A 376 -11.27 7.83 12.29
C GLY A 376 -11.72 7.82 10.84
N LEU A 377 -11.14 8.68 9.99
CA LEU A 377 -11.44 8.74 8.56
C LEU A 377 -11.06 7.45 7.85
N LYS A 378 -9.89 6.86 8.15
CA LYS A 378 -9.54 5.54 7.61
C LYS A 378 -10.60 4.51 7.99
N SER A 379 -11.02 4.47 9.25
CA SER A 379 -12.03 3.49 9.70
C SER A 379 -13.38 3.70 9.02
N LEU A 380 -13.88 4.94 9.00
CA LEU A 380 -15.17 5.30 8.42
C LEU A 380 -15.23 4.97 6.93
N THR A 381 -14.25 5.47 6.17
CA THR A 381 -14.24 5.34 4.70
C THR A 381 -14.07 3.89 4.25
N THR A 382 -13.20 3.12 4.91
CA THR A 382 -13.02 1.70 4.56
C THR A 382 -14.23 0.87 4.92
N SER A 383 -14.90 1.14 6.05
CA SER A 383 -16.07 0.37 6.48
C SER A 383 -17.29 0.60 5.59
N ALA A 384 -17.48 1.82 5.10
CA ALA A 384 -18.60 2.15 4.22
C ALA A 384 -18.36 1.78 2.75
N THR A 385 -17.10 1.57 2.36
CA THR A 385 -16.72 1.16 0.99
C THR A 385 -16.73 -0.36 0.84
N ALA A 386 -16.41 -1.11 1.90
CA ALA A 386 -16.48 -2.56 1.95
C ALA A 386 -17.93 -3.06 1.87
#